data_AF-J3NMQ9-F1
#
_entry.id   AF-J3NMQ9-F1
#
_cell.length_a   1.000
_cell.length_b   1.000
_cell.length_c   1.000
_cell.angle_alpha   90.00
_cell.angle_beta   90.00
_cell.angle_gamma   90.00
#
_symmetry.space_group_name_H-M   'P 1'
#
loop_
_entity.id
_entity.type
_entity.pdbx_description
1 polymer ?
#
loop_
_entity_poly.entity_id
_entity_poly.type
_entity_poly.pdbx_seq_one_letter_code
_entity_poly.pdbx_strand_id
1 'polypeptide(L)'
;MSSKQIIPLYYELSWAILSTIGLANVLFGLVIVSITSISPATLVPILVSAAGAGANGLRYAAYYHTYDTTLDAVAAALADVLWLIQEAGMSMYSYVMLTRVLTGRARSVFMTLFWVVMGVVAVVRLREDGWDLIGKYYCIY
;
A
#
# COMPACT_ATOMS: atom_id res chain seq x y z
N MET A 1 -7.51 -37.52 -3.69
CA MET A 1 -8.70 -36.98 -2.99
C MET A 1 -8.59 -35.47 -3.05
N SER A 2 -9.25 -34.83 -4.01
CA SER A 2 -9.14 -33.38 -4.24
C SER A 2 -9.80 -32.66 -3.07
N SER A 3 -9.01 -32.04 -2.20
CA SER A 3 -9.54 -31.21 -1.11
C SER A 3 -10.29 -30.05 -1.74
N LYS A 4 -11.61 -30.01 -1.55
CA LYS A 4 -12.44 -28.88 -1.96
C LYS A 4 -11.91 -27.66 -1.18
N GLN A 5 -11.19 -26.77 -1.86
CA GLN A 5 -10.72 -25.53 -1.25
C GLN A 5 -11.97 -24.73 -0.86
N ILE A 6 -12.20 -24.57 0.44
CA ILE A 6 -13.28 -23.75 0.96
C ILE A 6 -12.82 -22.31 0.74
N ILE A 7 -13.39 -21.65 -0.27
CA ILE A 7 -13.13 -20.24 -0.52
C ILE A 7 -13.87 -19.48 0.60
N PRO A 8 -13.16 -18.79 1.52
CA PRO A 8 -13.81 -17.98 2.55
C PRO A 8 -14.68 -16.91 1.89
N LEU A 9 -15.79 -16.54 2.55
CA LEU A 9 -16.62 -15.43 2.09
C LEU A 9 -15.76 -14.17 1.98
N TYR A 10 -16.01 -13.35 0.95
CA TYR A 10 -15.20 -12.18 0.62
C TYR A 10 -14.84 -11.34 1.86
N TYR A 11 -15.82 -11.00 2.71
CA TYR A 11 -15.61 -10.16 3.90
C TYR A 11 -15.06 -10.85 5.15
N GLU A 12 -14.81 -12.16 5.13
CA GLU A 12 -14.10 -12.84 6.23
C GLU A 12 -12.59 -12.58 6.16
N LEU A 13 -12.09 -12.08 5.02
CA LEU A 13 -10.68 -11.82 4.79
C LEU A 13 -10.34 -10.34 4.99
N SER A 14 -9.27 -10.06 5.74
CA SER A 14 -8.81 -8.68 5.98
C SER A 14 -8.49 -7.93 4.68
N TRP A 15 -7.95 -8.60 3.66
CA TRP A 15 -7.61 -7.96 2.38
C TRP A 15 -8.86 -7.42 1.66
N ALA A 16 -9.94 -8.18 1.62
CA ALA A 16 -11.19 -7.73 1.01
C ALA A 16 -11.80 -6.53 1.75
N ILE A 17 -11.77 -6.55 3.10
CA ILE A 17 -12.22 -5.43 3.92
C ILE A 17 -11.37 -4.18 3.63
N LEU A 18 -10.03 -4.30 3.65
CA LEU A 18 -9.11 -3.19 3.36
C LEU A 18 -9.32 -2.65 1.93
N SER A 19 -9.59 -3.54 0.97
CA SER A 19 -9.88 -3.17 -0.41
C SER A 19 -11.13 -2.29 -0.50
N THR A 20 -12.22 -2.68 0.15
CA THR A 20 -13.48 -1.93 0.16
C THR A 20 -13.34 -0.59 0.90
N ILE A 21 -12.61 -0.55 2.02
CA ILE A 21 -12.30 0.69 2.74
C ILE A 21 -11.48 1.65 1.86
N GLY A 22 -10.45 1.14 1.18
CA GLY A 22 -9.64 1.93 0.25
C GLY A 22 -10.50 2.53 -0.86
N LEU A 23 -11.40 1.74 -1.46
CA LEU A 23 -12.31 2.21 -2.49
C LEU A 23 -13.27 3.29 -1.96
N ALA A 24 -13.84 3.11 -0.77
CA ALA A 24 -14.70 4.11 -0.13
C ALA A 24 -13.95 5.43 0.11
N ASN A 25 -12.70 5.37 0.58
CA ASN A 25 -11.86 6.54 0.80
C ASN A 25 -11.52 7.28 -0.51
N VAL A 26 -11.35 6.56 -1.62
CA VAL A 26 -11.22 7.19 -2.96
C VAL A 26 -12.48 7.98 -3.29
N LEU A 27 -13.66 7.38 -3.12
CA LEU A 27 -14.93 8.05 -3.40
C LEU A 27 -15.14 9.28 -2.51
N PHE A 28 -14.87 9.16 -1.20
CA PHE A 28 -14.94 10.31 -0.29
C PHE A 28 -13.96 11.41 -0.67
N GLY A 29 -12.74 11.05 -1.07
CA GLY A 29 -11.77 12.03 -1.55
C GLY A 29 -12.20 12.73 -2.82
N LEU A 30 -12.82 12.03 -3.78
CA LEU A 30 -13.39 12.65 -4.98
C LEU A 30 -14.51 13.64 -4.65
N VAL A 31 -15.38 13.31 -3.68
CA VAL A 31 -16.40 14.23 -3.17
C VAL A 31 -15.77 15.45 -2.51
N ILE A 32 -14.70 15.28 -1.73
CA ILE A 32 -13.98 16.41 -1.13
C ILE A 32 -13.36 17.29 -2.22
N VAL A 33 -12.74 16.70 -3.24
CA VAL A 33 -12.13 17.44 -4.36
C VAL A 33 -13.18 18.23 -5.14
N SER A 34 -14.39 17.69 -5.33
CA SER A 34 -15.44 18.38 -6.09
C SER A 34 -15.97 19.65 -5.40
N ILE A 35 -15.93 19.71 -4.07
CA ILE A 35 -16.36 20.89 -3.29
C ILE A 35 -15.20 21.80 -2.85
N THR A 36 -13.95 21.35 -3.01
CA THR A 36 -12.75 22.12 -2.63
C THR A 36 -11.89 22.45 -3.85
N SER A 37 -10.62 22.01 -3.84
CA SER A 37 -9.66 22.15 -4.93
C SER A 37 -8.63 21.01 -4.87
N ILE A 38 -7.99 20.75 -6.00
CA ILE A 38 -6.89 19.78 -6.08
C ILE A 38 -5.67 20.37 -5.37
N SER A 39 -5.23 19.71 -4.30
CA SER A 39 -4.00 20.05 -3.60
C SER A 39 -3.29 18.78 -3.15
N PRO A 40 -1.99 18.83 -2.81
CA PRO A 40 -1.29 17.66 -2.26
C PRO A 40 -1.99 17.03 -1.05
N ALA A 41 -2.69 17.84 -0.22
CA ALA A 41 -3.39 17.33 0.95
C ALA A 41 -4.68 16.57 0.61
N THR A 42 -5.29 16.81 -0.54
CA THR A 42 -6.47 16.07 -1.03
C THR A 42 -6.05 14.91 -1.92
N LEU A 43 -5.00 15.08 -2.73
CA LEU A 43 -4.54 14.08 -3.68
C LEU A 43 -3.81 12.91 -3.04
N VAL A 44 -2.95 13.16 -2.03
CA VAL A 44 -2.20 12.08 -1.36
C VAL A 44 -3.15 11.03 -0.76
N PRO A 45 -4.15 11.37 0.08
CA PRO A 45 -5.09 10.38 0.61
C PRO A 45 -5.82 9.57 -0.47
N ILE A 46 -6.20 10.21 -1.59
CA ILE A 46 -6.90 9.55 -2.70
C ILE A 46 -5.99 8.51 -3.35
N LEU A 47 -4.77 8.91 -3.73
CA LEU A 47 -3.83 8.02 -4.41
C LEU A 47 -3.42 6.84 -3.52
N VAL A 48 -3.21 7.10 -2.24
CA VAL A 48 -2.82 6.08 -1.24
C VAL A 48 -3.96 5.12 -0.97
N SER A 49 -5.21 5.62 -0.94
CA SER A 49 -6.39 4.77 -0.81
C SER A 49 -6.65 3.95 -2.07
N ALA A 50 -6.41 4.51 -3.25
CA ALA A 50 -6.50 3.76 -4.52
C ALA A 50 -5.44 2.66 -4.61
N ALA A 51 -4.20 2.97 -4.22
CA ALA A 51 -3.12 1.98 -4.14
C ALA A 51 -3.44 0.90 -3.11
N GLY A 52 -3.95 1.27 -1.94
CA GLY A 52 -4.42 0.31 -0.92
C GLY A 52 -5.56 -0.58 -1.43
N ALA A 53 -6.55 -0.01 -2.11
CA ALA A 53 -7.64 -0.77 -2.71
C ALA A 53 -7.11 -1.78 -3.74
N GLY A 54 -6.24 -1.32 -4.64
CA GLY A 54 -5.62 -2.16 -5.66
C GLY A 54 -4.74 -3.27 -5.05
N ALA A 55 -3.83 -2.95 -4.14
CA ALA A 55 -2.94 -3.92 -3.51
C ALA A 55 -3.71 -5.07 -2.84
N ASN A 56 -4.72 -4.71 -2.06
CA ASN A 56 -5.48 -5.68 -1.29
C ASN A 56 -6.46 -6.48 -2.18
N GLY A 57 -7.10 -5.83 -3.16
CA GLY A 57 -7.96 -6.51 -4.13
C GLY A 57 -7.19 -7.46 -5.06
N LEU A 58 -5.99 -7.07 -5.48
CA LEU A 58 -5.15 -7.88 -6.36
C LEU A 58 -4.52 -9.08 -5.64
N ARG A 59 -4.16 -8.93 -4.35
CA ARG A 59 -3.80 -10.07 -3.49
C ARG A 59 -4.95 -11.05 -3.27
N TYR A 60 -6.17 -10.53 -3.08
CA TYR A 60 -7.36 -11.38 -3.00
C TYR A 60 -7.55 -12.18 -4.30
N ALA A 61 -7.41 -11.52 -5.47
CA ALA A 61 -7.53 -12.17 -6.76
C ALA A 61 -6.46 -13.25 -6.99
N ALA A 62 -5.19 -12.94 -6.71
CA ALA A 62 -4.07 -13.87 -6.90
C ALA A 62 -4.14 -15.12 -6.01
N TYR A 63 -4.72 -15.00 -4.82
CA TYR A 63 -4.78 -16.12 -3.87
C TYR A 63 -6.01 -17.02 -4.07
N TYR A 64 -7.13 -16.46 -4.56
CA TYR A 64 -8.41 -17.18 -4.61
C TYR A 64 -9.00 -17.36 -6.01
N HIS A 65 -8.50 -16.69 -7.05
CA HIS A 65 -9.20 -16.57 -8.33
C HIS A 65 -8.42 -16.90 -9.61
N THR A 66 -7.25 -17.55 -9.55
CA THR A 66 -6.51 -17.90 -10.78
C THR A 66 -5.97 -19.33 -10.80
N TYR A 67 -6.09 -19.98 -11.97
CA TYR A 67 -5.52 -21.30 -12.27
C TYR A 67 -4.20 -21.19 -13.07
N ASP A 68 -3.72 -19.96 -13.34
CA ASP A 68 -2.52 -19.67 -14.13
C ASP A 68 -1.47 -18.95 -13.28
N THR A 69 -0.34 -19.63 -13.07
CA THR A 69 0.79 -19.19 -12.24
C THR A 69 1.43 -17.88 -12.73
N THR A 70 1.32 -17.58 -14.03
CA THR A 70 1.94 -16.38 -14.60
C THR A 70 1.18 -15.12 -14.22
N LEU A 71 -0.16 -15.20 -14.28
CA LEU A 71 -1.04 -14.09 -13.90
C LEU A 71 -0.97 -13.83 -12.39
N ASP A 72 -0.84 -14.87 -11.57
CA ASP A 72 -0.65 -14.73 -10.12
C ASP A 72 0.68 -14.06 -9.77
N ALA A 73 1.75 -14.41 -10.47
CA ALA A 73 3.05 -13.77 -10.25
C ALA A 73 3.03 -12.28 -10.58
N VAL A 74 2.37 -11.90 -11.69
CA VAL A 74 2.20 -10.49 -12.07
C VAL A 74 1.29 -9.76 -11.07
N ALA A 75 0.19 -10.38 -10.66
CA ALA A 75 -0.75 -9.83 -9.69
C ALA A 75 -0.07 -9.60 -8.32
N ALA A 76 0.74 -10.56 -7.86
CA ALA A 76 1.51 -10.43 -6.62
C ALA A 76 2.55 -9.30 -6.71
N ALA A 77 3.33 -9.23 -7.80
CA ALA A 77 4.32 -8.18 -7.99
C ALA A 77 3.68 -6.78 -8.03
N LEU A 78 2.55 -6.63 -8.73
CA LEU A 78 1.79 -5.38 -8.74
C LEU A 78 1.21 -5.05 -7.36
N ALA A 79 0.73 -6.05 -6.63
CA ALA A 79 0.21 -5.85 -5.28
C ALA A 79 1.30 -5.36 -4.33
N ASP A 80 2.52 -5.88 -4.42
CA ASP A 80 3.65 -5.44 -3.59
C ASP A 80 4.07 -4.00 -3.91
N VAL A 81 4.07 -3.59 -5.18
CA VAL A 81 4.32 -2.19 -5.57
C VAL A 81 3.23 -1.26 -5.02
N LEU A 82 1.96 -1.63 -5.16
CA LEU A 82 0.83 -0.84 -4.66
C LEU A 82 0.81 -0.77 -3.12
N TRP A 83 1.23 -1.84 -2.45
CA TRP A 83 1.41 -1.89 -1.00
C TRP A 83 2.46 -0.89 -0.54
N LEU A 84 3.61 -0.81 -1.21
CA LEU A 84 4.66 0.18 -0.91
C LEU A 84 4.13 1.61 -1.04
N ILE A 85 3.33 1.89 -2.07
CA ILE A 85 2.68 3.18 -2.25
C ILE A 85 1.70 3.47 -1.11
N GLN A 86 0.94 2.46 -0.67
CA GLN A 86 0.01 2.59 0.47
C GLN A 86 0.78 2.94 1.76
N GLU A 87 1.80 2.18 2.11
CA GLU A 87 2.56 2.36 3.36
C GLU A 87 3.33 3.68 3.38
N ALA A 88 4.11 3.96 2.34
CA ALA A 88 4.83 5.23 2.22
C ALA A 88 3.85 6.40 2.15
N GLY A 89 2.74 6.21 1.45
CA GLY A 89 1.71 7.22 1.26
C GLY A 89 1.00 7.68 2.53
N MET A 90 0.71 6.76 3.46
CA MET A 90 0.11 7.11 4.74
C MET A 90 1.00 8.07 5.54
N SER A 91 2.32 7.81 5.55
CA SER A 91 3.29 8.70 6.18
C SER A 91 3.39 10.07 5.48
N MET A 92 3.29 10.08 4.15
CA MET A 92 3.35 11.29 3.33
C MET A 92 2.14 12.20 3.56
N TYR A 93 0.98 11.65 3.86
CA TYR A 93 -0.18 12.46 4.23
C TYR A 93 0.08 13.28 5.49
N SER A 94 0.61 12.64 6.55
CA SER A 94 1.01 13.35 7.77
C SER A 94 2.08 14.39 7.48
N TYR A 95 3.06 14.08 6.63
CA TYR A 95 4.07 15.05 6.21
C TYR A 95 3.47 16.29 5.53
N VAL A 96 2.54 16.11 4.59
CA VAL A 96 1.88 17.23 3.90
C VAL A 96 1.08 18.10 4.85
N MET A 97 0.40 17.52 5.84
CA MET A 97 -0.32 18.30 6.85
C MET A 97 0.61 19.02 7.82
N LEU A 98 1.57 18.30 8.41
CA LEU A 98 2.48 18.87 9.40
C LEU A 98 3.36 19.98 8.80
N THR A 99 3.78 19.86 7.55
CA THR A 99 4.56 20.92 6.88
C THR A 99 3.78 22.20 6.62
N ARG A 100 2.43 22.14 6.61
CA ARG A 100 1.56 23.32 6.54
C ARG A 100 1.29 23.94 7.92
N VAL A 101 1.30 23.13 8.97
CA VAL A 101 1.02 23.57 10.36
C VAL A 101 2.27 24.09 11.07
N LEU A 102 3.41 23.42 10.91
CA LEU A 102 4.67 23.78 11.57
C LEU A 102 5.37 24.94 10.84
N THR A 103 5.94 25.86 11.62
CA THR A 103 6.67 27.03 11.13
C THR A 103 8.11 27.07 11.68
N GLY A 104 8.98 27.81 10.98
CA GLY A 104 10.36 28.07 11.42
C GLY A 104 11.21 26.80 11.62
N ARG A 105 11.97 26.76 12.72
CA ARG A 105 12.93 25.69 13.02
C ARG A 105 12.26 24.32 13.22
N ALA A 106 11.04 24.29 13.76
CA ALA A 106 10.31 23.04 14.02
C ALA A 106 9.94 22.31 12.72
N ARG A 107 9.60 23.06 11.67
CA ARG A 107 9.35 22.51 10.32
C ARG A 107 10.60 21.85 9.75
N SER A 108 11.75 22.50 9.83
CA SER A 108 13.01 21.94 9.33
C SER A 108 13.40 20.66 10.07
N VAL A 109 13.30 20.64 11.41
CA VAL A 109 13.59 19.44 12.22
C VAL A 109 12.64 18.29 11.85
N PHE A 110 11.34 18.56 11.73
CA PHE A 110 10.36 17.56 11.32
C PHE A 110 10.66 16.99 9.93
N MET A 111 10.93 17.86 8.94
CA MET A 111 11.25 17.43 7.58
C MET A 111 12.48 16.52 7.56
N THR A 112 13.56 16.88 8.27
CA THR A 112 14.76 16.06 8.35
C THR A 112 14.48 14.71 9.01
N LEU A 113 13.81 14.68 10.16
CA LEU A 113 13.49 13.43 10.85
C LEU A 113 12.60 12.52 10.00
N PHE A 114 11.60 13.09 9.34
CA PHE A 114 10.69 12.36 8.47
C PHE A 114 11.44 11.68 7.32
N TRP A 115 12.29 12.41 6.60
CA TRP A 115 13.06 11.84 5.49
C TRP A 115 14.10 10.81 5.95
N VAL A 116 14.70 10.99 7.14
CA VAL A 116 15.59 9.98 7.73
C VAL A 116 14.83 8.69 8.01
N VAL A 117 13.66 8.77 8.66
CA VAL A 117 12.83 7.58 8.94
C VAL A 117 12.38 6.90 7.64
N MET A 118 11.94 7.67 6.65
CA MET A 118 11.56 7.12 5.33
C MET A 118 12.74 6.43 4.63
N GLY A 119 13.94 7.00 4.73
CA GLY A 119 15.16 6.38 4.22
C GLY A 119 15.45 5.05 4.93
N VAL A 120 15.34 5.01 6.27
CA VAL A 120 15.54 3.78 7.04
C VAL A 120 14.53 2.71 6.65
N VAL A 121 13.23 3.04 6.55
CA VAL A 121 12.18 2.09 6.14
C VAL A 121 12.47 1.55 4.74
N ALA A 122 12.83 2.41 3.78
CA ALA A 122 13.17 1.98 2.43
C ALA A 122 14.37 1.03 2.41
N VAL A 123 15.44 1.31 3.18
CA VAL A 123 16.61 0.44 3.26
C VAL A 123 16.27 -0.91 3.92
N VAL A 124 15.51 -0.90 5.01
CA VAL A 124 15.09 -2.14 5.70
C VAL A 124 14.29 -3.01 4.74
N ARG A 125 13.36 -2.44 3.99
CA ARG A 125 12.51 -3.20 3.08
C ARG A 125 13.27 -3.78 1.89
N LEU A 126 14.13 -2.98 1.26
CA LEU A 126 15.02 -3.47 0.20
C LEU A 126 15.95 -4.58 0.69
N ARG A 127 16.39 -4.51 1.96
CA ARG A 127 17.16 -5.56 2.58
C ARG A 127 16.33 -6.83 2.72
N GLU A 128 15.13 -6.76 3.29
CA GLU A 128 14.22 -7.92 3.46
C GLU A 128 13.94 -8.63 2.13
N ASP A 129 13.57 -7.89 1.09
CA ASP A 129 13.32 -8.45 -0.24
C ASP A 129 14.59 -9.13 -0.82
N GLY A 130 15.77 -8.58 -0.50
CA GLY A 130 17.07 -9.17 -0.85
C GLY A 130 17.38 -10.49 -0.11
N TRP A 131 16.98 -10.61 1.17
CA TRP A 131 17.15 -11.85 1.94
C TRP A 131 16.14 -12.93 1.52
N ASP A 132 14.92 -12.55 1.14
CA ASP A 132 13.92 -13.49 0.60
C ASP A 132 14.35 -14.07 -0.76
N LEU A 133 15.02 -13.26 -1.60
CA LEU A 133 15.66 -13.73 -2.83
C LEU A 133 16.77 -14.74 -2.52
N ILE A 134 17.70 -14.42 -1.61
CA ILE A 134 18.80 -15.33 -1.25
C ILE A 134 18.27 -16.61 -0.59
N GLY A 135 17.25 -16.52 0.27
CA GLY A 135 16.60 -17.65 0.91
C GLY A 135 15.93 -18.60 -0.10
N LYS A 136 15.29 -18.07 -1.14
CA LYS A 136 14.75 -18.89 -2.25
C LYS A 136 15.83 -19.58 -3.08
N TYR A 137 17.02 -18.99 -3.24
CA TYR A 137 18.12 -19.62 -4.01
C TYR A 137 18.94 -20.64 -3.20
N TYR A 138 18.95 -20.57 -1.86
CA TYR A 138 19.70 -21.50 -1.00
C TYR A 138 18.86 -22.63 -0.38
N CYS A 139 17.51 -22.59 -0.48
CA CYS A 139 16.61 -23.63 0.03
C CYS A 139 16.06 -24.57 -1.07
N ILE A 140 16.76 -24.67 -2.22
CA ILE A 140 16.52 -25.67 -3.28
C ILE A 140 17.69 -26.68 -3.36
N TYR A 141 18.34 -26.99 -2.24
CA TYR A 141 19.18 -28.16 -2.07
C TYR A 141 18.78 -28.92 -0.82
#